data_AF-A0A1V4TAE0-F1
#
_entry.id   AF-A0A1V4TAE0-F1
#
_cell.length_a   1.000
_cell.length_b   1.000
_cell.length_c   1.000
_cell.angle_alpha   90.00
_cell.angle_beta   90.00
_cell.angle_gamma   90.00
#
_symmetry.space_group_name_H-M   'P 1'
#
loop_
_entity.id
_entity.type
_entity.pdbx_description
1 polymer ?
#
loop_
_entity_poly.entity_id
_entity_poly.type
_entity_poly.pdbx_seq_one_letter_code
_entity_poly.pdbx_strand_id
1 'polypeptide(L)' 'MANPILAVIISIFLPGIGSVYAGKVMMGIVIFVIYLILAAIYYMLFMSWIMWILLFIVWIYGLYDAYTTAKATEVEA' A
#
# COMPACT_ATOMS: atom_id res chain seq x y z
N MET A 1 -5.40 15.42 -10.12
CA MET A 1 -5.51 14.27 -11.05
C MET A 1 -4.30 13.38 -10.86
N ALA A 2 -4.45 12.31 -10.08
CA ALA A 2 -3.40 11.31 -9.92
C ALA A 2 -3.61 10.20 -10.96
N ASN A 3 -2.62 9.97 -11.82
CA ASN A 3 -2.66 8.84 -12.75
C ASN A 3 -2.69 7.49 -11.99
N PRO A 4 -3.68 6.60 -12.21
CA PRO A 4 -3.81 5.34 -11.47
C PRO A 4 -2.66 4.37 -11.67
N ILE A 5 -2.11 4.31 -12.89
CA ILE A 5 -0.98 3.42 -13.20
C ILE A 5 0.27 3.90 -12.46
N LEU A 6 0.52 5.22 -12.46
CA LEU A 6 1.65 5.79 -11.72
C LEU A 6 1.50 5.55 -10.21
N ALA A 7 0.29 5.68 -9.67
CA ALA A 7 0.02 5.40 -8.26
C ALA A 7 0.37 3.94 -7.89
N VAL A 8 0.03 2.97 -8.75
CA VAL A 8 0.40 1.57 -8.55
C VAL A 8 1.91 1.38 -8.63
N ILE A 9 2.58 1.95 -9.63
CA ILE A 9 4.04 1.84 -9.80
C ILE A 9 4.77 2.34 -8.56
N ILE A 10 4.32 3.46 -7.98
CA ILE A 10 4.91 4.00 -6.75
C ILE A 10 4.63 3.05 -5.56
N SER A 11 3.42 2.50 -5.46
CA SER A 11 3.07 1.56 -4.38
C SER A 11 3.78 0.20 -4.47
N ILE A 12 4.34 -0.19 -5.62
CA ILE A 12 5.17 -1.41 -5.75
C ILE A 12 6.38 -1.33 -4.82
N PHE A 13 7.00 -0.15 -4.72
CA PHE A 13 8.17 0.06 -3.86
C PHE A 13 7.78 0.09 -2.39
N LEU A 14 6.69 0.80 -2.06
CA LEU A 14 6.24 1.01 -0.68
C LEU A 14 4.70 1.08 -0.65
N PRO A 15 4.02 0.09 -0.04
CA PRO A 15 2.56 0.06 0.00
C PRO A 15 2.01 1.27 0.77
N GLY A 16 0.96 1.89 0.22
CA GLY A 16 0.33 3.10 0.76
C GLY A 16 0.83 4.40 0.15
N ILE A 17 2.03 4.46 -0.45
CA ILE A 17 2.54 5.72 -1.05
C ILE A 17 1.72 6.15 -2.26
N GLY A 18 1.27 5.23 -3.11
CA GLY A 18 0.40 5.57 -4.23
C GLY A 18 -0.93 6.21 -3.79
N SER A 19 -1.47 5.80 -2.63
CA SER A 19 -2.66 6.41 -2.04
C SER A 19 -2.39 7.82 -1.50
N VAL A 20 -1.19 8.08 -0.97
CA VAL A 20 -0.73 9.43 -0.59
C VAL A 20 -0.59 10.32 -1.82
N TYR A 21 -0.01 9.79 -2.91
CA TYR A 21 0.09 10.50 -4.19
C TYR A 21 -1.28 10.87 -4.76
N ALA A 22 -2.27 9.99 -4.59
CA ALA A 22 -3.66 10.24 -4.94
C ALA A 22 -4.42 11.14 -3.96
N GLY A 23 -3.77 11.71 -2.94
CA GLY A 23 -4.37 12.66 -2.00
C GLY A 23 -5.08 12.04 -0.79
N LYS A 24 -5.19 10.70 -0.71
CA LYS A 24 -5.77 9.99 0.44
C LYS A 24 -4.69 9.64 1.47
N VAL A 25 -4.08 10.68 2.03
CA VAL A 25 -2.88 10.60 2.88
C VAL A 25 -3.09 9.70 4.10
N MET A 26 -4.20 9.86 4.83
CA MET A 26 -4.46 9.09 6.05
C MET A 26 -4.52 7.58 5.78
N MET A 27 -5.16 7.17 4.69
CA MET A 27 -5.25 5.75 4.33
C MET A 27 -3.88 5.18 3.94
N GLY A 28 -3.11 5.94 3.16
CA GLY A 28 -1.75 5.55 2.78
C GLY A 28 -0.83 5.36 3.99
N ILE A 29 -0.91 6.26 4.98
CA ILE A 29 -0.16 6.13 6.25
C ILE A 29 -0.59 4.88 7.01
N VAL A 30 -1.89 4.61 7.13
CA VAL A 30 -2.40 3.42 7.84
C VAL A 30 -1.88 2.14 7.19
N ILE A 31 -1.97 2.02 5.86
CA ILE A 31 -1.46 0.86 5.11
C ILE A 31 0.05 0.68 5.34
N PHE A 32 0.81 1.78 5.26
CA PHE A 32 2.25 1.75 5.45
C PHE A 32 2.64 1.34 6.87
N VAL A 33 1.99 1.89 7.90
CA VAL A 33 2.24 1.54 9.30
C VAL A 33 1.90 0.07 9.60
N ILE A 34 0.77 -0.43 9.08
CA ILE A 34 0.41 -1.85 9.22
C ILE A 34 1.49 -2.73 8.57
N TYR A 35 1.92 -2.38 7.36
CA TYR A 35 2.99 -3.12 6.68
C TYR A 35 4.30 -3.14 7.49
N LEU A 36 4.70 -2.00 8.05
CA LEU A 36 5.91 -1.90 8.90
C LEU A 36 5.81 -2.74 10.17
N ILE A 37 4.65 -2.74 10.86
CA ILE A 37 4.44 -3.55 12.06
C ILE A 37 4.55 -5.04 11.71
N LEU A 38 3.89 -5.48 10.64
CA LEU A 38 3.97 -6.87 10.19
C LEU A 38 5.40 -7.26 9.78
N ALA A 39 6.13 -6.35 9.14
CA ALA A 39 7.51 -6.59 8.72
C ALA A 39 8.45 -6.70 9.93
N ALA A 40 8.26 -5.86 10.95
CA ALA A 40 9.01 -5.94 12.20
C ALA A 40 8.72 -7.25 12.95
N ILE A 41 7.45 -7.65 13.04
CA ILE A 41 7.03 -8.93 13.63
C ILE A 41 7.65 -10.11 12.86
N TYR A 42 7.59 -10.09 11.53
CA TYR A 42 8.21 -11.12 10.68
C TYR A 42 9.70 -11.29 10.96
N TYR A 43 10.42 -10.18 11.11
CA TYR A 43 11.85 -10.19 11.39
C TYR A 43 12.17 -10.67 12.82
N MET A 44 11.35 -10.31 13.80
CA MET A 44 11.55 -10.71 15.22
C MET A 44 11.15 -12.16 15.52
N LEU A 45 10.11 -12.70 14.88
CA LEU A 45 9.51 -14.02 15.18
C LEU A 45 9.93 -15.14 14.21
N PHE A 46 11.19 -15.11 13.73
CA PHE A 46 11.80 -16.21 12.95
C PHE A 46 11.16 -16.52 11.58
N MET A 47 10.83 -15.50 10.78
CA MET A 47 10.57 -15.65 9.33
C MET A 47 9.56 -16.75 8.96
N SER A 48 8.46 -16.87 9.70
CA SER A 48 7.43 -17.86 9.39
C SER A 48 6.77 -17.58 8.04
N TRP A 49 6.51 -18.65 7.27
CA TRP A 49 5.89 -18.61 5.95
C TRP A 49 4.50 -17.96 5.98
N ILE A 50 3.76 -18.15 7.08
CA ILE A 50 2.44 -17.54 7.27
C ILE A 50 2.52 -16.02 7.27
N MET A 51 3.57 -15.47 7.90
CA MET A 51 3.73 -14.03 8.07
C MET A 51 4.23 -13.38 6.77
N TRP A 52 5.01 -14.12 5.99
CA TRP A 52 5.38 -13.70 4.63
C TRP A 52 4.16 -13.60 3.71
N ILE A 53 3.23 -14.57 3.79
CA ILE A 53 1.96 -14.51 3.04
C ILE A 53 1.12 -13.28 3.48
N LEU A 54 1.05 -13.00 4.79
CA LEU A 54 0.34 -11.82 5.30
C LEU A 54 0.95 -10.52 4.78
N LEU A 55 2.28 -10.40 4.77
CA LEU A 55 2.98 -9.25 4.20
C LEU A 55 2.66 -9.07 2.72
N PHE A 56 2.63 -10.17 1.97
CA PHE A 56 2.29 -10.16 0.55
C PHE A 56 0.83 -9.71 0.32
N ILE A 57 -0.11 -10.16 1.15
CA ILE A 57 -1.52 -9.73 1.09
C ILE A 57 -1.64 -8.23 1.33
N VAL A 58 -0.98 -7.70 2.37
CA VAL A 58 -1.01 -6.26 2.68
C VAL A 58 -0.35 -5.45 1.57
N TRP A 59 0.73 -5.96 0.98
CA TRP A 59 1.39 -5.32 -0.16
C TRP A 59 0.45 -5.23 -1.37
N ILE A 60 -0.20 -6.33 -1.76
CA ILE A 60 -1.20 -6.34 -2.85
C ILE A 60 -2.37 -5.40 -2.53
N TYR A 61 -2.85 -5.39 -1.29
CA TYR A 61 -3.90 -4.46 -0.86
C TYR A 61 -3.46 -2.99 -1.04
N GLY A 62 -2.22 -2.66 -0.71
CA GLY A 62 -1.66 -1.32 -0.93
C GLY A 62 -1.59 -0.91 -2.41
N LEU A 63 -1.38 -1.86 -3.32
CA LEU A 63 -1.48 -1.61 -4.78
C LEU A 63 -2.92 -1.33 -5.19
N TYR A 64 -3.85 -2.13 -4.71
CA TYR A 64 -5.28 -2.00 -4.99
C TYR A 64 -5.86 -0.68 -4.47
N ASP A 65 -5.57 -0.31 -3.21
CA ASP A 65 -6.01 0.96 -2.63
C ASP A 65 -5.42 2.16 -3.39
N ALA A 66 -4.15 2.09 -3.80
CA ALA A 66 -3.54 3.14 -4.62
C ALA A 66 -4.21 3.30 -5.99
N TYR A 67 -4.49 2.19 -6.69
CA TYR A 67 -5.19 2.22 -7.98
C TYR A 67 -6.59 2.82 -7.85
N THR A 68 -7.36 2.30 -6.90
CA THR A 68 -8.76 2.70 -6.70
C THR A 68 -8.89 4.14 -6.23
N THR A 69 -8.02 4.58 -5.33
CA THR A 69 -7.97 5.97 -4.87
C THR A 69 -7.61 6.90 -6.02
N ALA A 70 -6.54 6.60 -6.76
CA ALA A 70 -6.12 7.43 -7.88
C ALA A 70 -7.21 7.50 -8.96
N LYS A 71 -7.84 6.37 -9.30
CA LYS A 71 -8.95 6.31 -10.27
C LYS A 71 -10.15 7.12 -9.83
N ALA A 72 -10.50 7.12 -8.54
CA ALA A 72 -11.57 7.96 -8.02
C ALA A 72 -11.25 9.45 -8.23
N THR A 73 -10.04 9.87 -7.89
CA THR A 73 -9.61 11.27 -8.04
C THR A 73 -9.33 11.70 -9.49
N GLU A 74 -9.19 10.76 -10.42
CA GLU A 74 -9.08 11.03 -11.86
C GLU A 74 -10.45 11.32 -12.48
N VAL A 75 -11.50 10.61 -12.04
CA VAL A 75 -12.87 10.80 -12.55
C VAL A 75 -13.51 12.10 -12.05
N GLU A 76 -13.10 12.59 -10.88
CA GLU A 76 -13.63 13.81 -10.26
C GLU A 76 -13.10 15.12 -10.86
N ALA A 77 -12.14 15.07 -11.78
CA ALA A 77 -11.40 16.23 -12.28
C ALA A 77 -11.63 16.47 -13.79
#